data_AF-A0A958J527-F1
#
_entry.id   AF-A0A958J527-F1
#
_cell.length_a   1.000
_cell.length_b   1.000
_cell.length_c   1.000
_cell.angle_alpha   90.00
_cell.angle_beta   90.00
_cell.angle_gamma   90.00
#
_symmetry.space_group_name_H-M   'P 1'
#
loop_
_entity.id
_entity.type
_entity.pdbx_description
1 polymer ?
#
loop_
_entity_poly.entity_id
_entity_poly.type
_entity_poly.pdbx_seq_one_letter_code
_entity_poly.pdbx_strand_id
1 'polypeptide(L)'
;LSHAATVTQVCRFYYLLATGRLVSPARSREMLEMMSDPGIHHKFVSTLDTLAPNAEVYRKSGTWRNWHSDSALVWEPDSKRRYILVGLIEHPQGGTILKELVPVVEAVLQTNSPKAPR
;
A
#
# COMPACT_ATOMS: atom_id res chain seq x y z
N LEU A 1 -5.26 21.12 0.40
CA LEU A 1 -4.03 20.35 0.14
C LEU A 1 -2.95 21.35 -0.28
N SER A 2 -1.97 21.66 0.57
CA SER A 2 -0.91 22.63 0.23
C SER A 2 0.16 22.04 -0.69
N HIS A 3 0.27 20.71 -0.74
CA HIS A 3 1.10 19.96 -1.69
C HIS A 3 0.31 18.75 -2.16
N ALA A 4 0.26 18.53 -3.48
CA ALA A 4 -0.35 17.35 -4.09
C ALA A 4 0.76 16.49 -4.73
N ALA A 5 0.60 15.17 -4.68
CA ALA A 5 1.46 14.22 -5.37
C ALA A 5 0.60 13.37 -6.30
N THR A 6 1.11 13.07 -7.48
CA THR A 6 0.48 12.10 -8.40
C THR A 6 0.71 10.68 -7.91
N VAL A 7 -0.17 9.76 -8.32
CA VAL A 7 -0.04 8.31 -8.05
C VAL A 7 1.37 7.81 -8.42
N THR A 8 1.87 8.20 -9.60
CA THR A 8 3.21 7.81 -10.09
C THR A 8 4.35 8.31 -9.20
N GLN A 9 4.27 9.54 -8.69
CA GLN A 9 5.29 10.08 -7.78
C GLN A 9 5.32 9.30 -6.47
N VAL A 10 4.15 8.94 -5.93
CA VAL A 10 4.06 8.11 -4.71
C VAL A 10 4.57 6.70 -4.96
N CYS A 11 4.21 6.08 -6.10
CA CYS A 11 4.77 4.76 -6.45
C CYS A 11 6.30 4.80 -6.57
N ARG A 12 6.86 5.83 -7.22
CA ARG A 12 8.31 6.02 -7.30
C ARG A 12 8.94 6.20 -5.91
N PHE A 13 8.29 6.96 -5.03
CA PHE A 13 8.74 7.15 -3.65
C PHE A 13 8.87 5.81 -2.92
N TYR A 14 7.82 4.98 -2.93
CA TYR A 14 7.84 3.66 -2.31
C TYR A 14 8.89 2.73 -2.94
N TYR A 15 9.05 2.78 -4.26
CA TYR A 15 10.06 1.96 -4.96
C TYR A 15 11.48 2.36 -4.55
N LEU A 16 11.79 3.66 -4.49
CA LEU A 16 13.08 4.15 -4.02
C LEU A 16 13.30 3.80 -2.55
N LEU A 17 12.26 3.91 -1.72
CA LEU A 17 12.29 3.57 -0.31
C LEU A 17 12.61 2.07 -0.10
N ALA A 18 11.85 1.18 -0.73
CA ALA A 18 12.03 -0.27 -0.68
C ALA A 18 13.40 -0.73 -1.22
N THR A 19 14.00 0.04 -2.13
CA THR A 19 15.32 -0.26 -2.71
C THR A 19 16.47 0.49 -2.04
N GLY A 20 16.22 1.21 -0.93
CA GLY A 20 17.26 1.93 -0.18
C GLY A 20 17.85 3.15 -0.89
N ARG A 21 17.18 3.67 -1.92
CA ARG A 21 17.65 4.74 -2.83
C ARG A 21 16.92 6.07 -2.67
N LEU A 22 16.03 6.23 -1.68
CA LEU A 22 15.27 7.47 -1.52
C LEU A 22 16.13 8.63 -1.00
N VAL A 23 16.87 8.40 0.09
CA VAL A 23 17.80 9.38 0.69
C VAL A 23 19.15 8.72 0.96
N SER A 24 19.13 7.66 1.78
CA SER A 24 20.25 6.75 2.01
C SER A 24 19.69 5.39 2.45
N PRO A 25 20.47 4.30 2.40
CA PRO A 25 20.01 3.00 2.87
C PRO A 25 19.53 3.03 4.33
N ALA A 26 20.26 3.74 5.21
CA ALA A 26 19.91 3.86 6.62
C ALA A 26 18.58 4.61 6.83
N ARG A 27 18.42 5.78 6.19
CA ARG A 27 17.19 6.59 6.32
C ARG A 27 15.99 5.94 5.64
N SER A 28 16.22 5.18 4.57
CA SER A 28 15.15 4.44 3.91
C SER A 28 14.63 3.31 4.80
N ARG A 29 15.52 2.63 5.53
CA ARG A 29 15.12 1.60 6.50
C ARG A 29 14.33 2.20 7.66
N GLU A 30 14.86 3.25 8.28
CA GLU A 30 14.19 3.98 9.37
C GLU A 30 12.77 4.44 8.96
N MET A 31 12.64 4.99 7.75
CA MET A 31 11.34 5.43 7.25
C MET A 31 10.38 4.26 6.96
N LEU A 32 10.87 3.12 6.44
CA LEU A 32 10.03 1.91 6.32
C LEU A 32 9.54 1.44 7.67
N GLU A 33 10.42 1.37 8.67
CA GLU A 33 10.06 0.97 10.04
C GLU A 33 8.95 1.87 10.59
N MET A 34 9.03 3.19 10.40
CA MET A 34 7.98 4.14 10.81
C MET A 34 6.64 3.97 10.06
N MET A 35 6.67 3.41 8.85
CA MET A 35 5.48 3.18 8.03
C MET A 35 4.88 1.77 8.24
N SER A 36 5.57 0.90 8.97
CA SER A 36 5.10 -0.43 9.34
C SER A 36 4.02 -0.38 10.43
N ASP A 37 3.35 -1.51 10.66
CA ASP A 37 2.32 -1.70 11.70
C ASP A 37 1.30 -0.55 11.80
N PRO A 38 0.45 -0.38 10.77
CA PRO A 38 -0.46 0.76 10.70
C PRO A 38 -1.53 0.68 11.79
N GLY A 39 -1.41 1.50 12.84
CA GLY A 39 -2.38 1.56 13.95
C GLY A 39 -3.82 1.99 13.61
N ILE A 40 -4.16 2.19 12.32
CA ILE A 40 -5.53 2.45 11.87
C ILE A 40 -5.90 1.53 10.71
N HIS A 41 -6.72 0.51 11.00
CA HIS A 41 -7.16 -0.53 10.08
C HIS A 41 -8.38 -0.12 9.24
N HIS A 42 -8.23 0.92 8.41
CA HIS A 42 -9.25 1.40 7.46
C HIS A 42 -8.74 1.33 6.02
N LYS A 43 -9.61 1.47 5.00
CA LYS A 43 -9.26 1.48 3.55
C LYS A 43 -8.47 0.23 3.14
N PHE A 44 -7.24 0.36 2.61
CA PHE A 44 -6.48 -0.80 2.12
C PHE A 44 -6.25 -1.85 3.22
N VAL A 45 -5.79 -1.41 4.40
CA VAL A 45 -5.44 -2.34 5.49
C VAL A 45 -6.64 -3.18 5.94
N SER A 46 -7.84 -2.60 6.05
CA SER A 46 -9.02 -3.40 6.47
C SER A 46 -9.30 -4.58 5.55
N THR A 47 -9.02 -4.44 4.25
CA THR A 47 -9.19 -5.54 3.30
C THR A 47 -7.98 -6.47 3.29
N LEU A 48 -6.77 -5.93 3.41
CA LEU A 48 -5.52 -6.71 3.45
C LEU A 48 -5.42 -7.58 4.71
N ASP A 49 -5.90 -7.12 5.87
CA ASP A 49 -5.94 -7.91 7.10
C ASP A 49 -6.73 -9.22 6.91
N THR A 50 -7.73 -9.20 6.02
CA THR A 50 -8.55 -10.39 5.70
C THR A 50 -7.93 -11.23 4.60
N LEU A 51 -7.46 -10.61 3.51
CA LEU A 51 -6.99 -11.33 2.32
C LEU A 51 -5.53 -11.81 2.42
N ALA A 52 -4.70 -11.07 3.16
CA ALA A 52 -3.26 -11.25 3.28
C ALA A 52 -2.79 -11.04 4.73
N PRO A 53 -3.30 -11.81 5.71
CA PRO A 53 -3.00 -11.62 7.13
C PRO A 53 -1.52 -11.78 7.50
N ASN A 54 -0.73 -12.43 6.63
CA ASN A 54 0.70 -12.64 6.83
C ASN A 54 1.57 -11.63 6.07
N ALA A 55 0.98 -10.72 5.30
CA ALA A 55 1.74 -9.73 4.55
C ALA A 55 2.20 -8.59 5.47
N GLU A 56 3.45 -8.20 5.31
CA GLU A 56 3.96 -6.94 5.84
C GLU A 56 3.41 -5.79 5.01
N VAL A 57 2.81 -4.81 5.68
CA VAL A 57 2.16 -3.67 5.03
C VAL A 57 2.77 -2.37 5.54
N TYR A 58 3.48 -1.66 4.67
CA TYR A 58 4.06 -0.34 4.95
C TYR A 58 3.20 0.76 4.32
N ARG A 59 2.58 1.62 5.11
CA ARG A 59 1.39 2.35 4.66
C ARG A 59 1.33 3.80 5.12
N LYS A 60 0.76 4.66 4.28
CA LYS A 60 0.27 5.98 4.68
C LYS A 60 -1.11 6.28 4.10
N SER A 61 -2.06 6.61 4.98
CA SER A 61 -3.40 7.06 4.60
C SER A 61 -3.54 8.59 4.64
N GLY A 62 -4.52 9.12 3.92
CA GLY A 62 -4.94 10.52 3.99
C GLY A 62 -6.42 10.72 3.71
N THR A 63 -7.04 11.70 4.37
CA THR A 63 -8.44 12.08 4.14
C THR A 63 -8.58 13.58 4.32
N TRP A 64 -9.24 14.27 3.41
CA TRP A 64 -9.55 15.69 3.51
C TRP A 64 -10.81 16.04 2.71
N ARG A 65 -11.88 16.46 3.39
CA ARG A 65 -13.21 16.63 2.75
C ARG A 65 -13.60 15.36 1.99
N ASN A 66 -13.91 15.48 0.69
CA ASN A 66 -14.25 14.35 -0.19
C ASN A 66 -13.01 13.67 -0.78
N TRP A 67 -11.80 14.13 -0.46
CA TRP A 67 -10.56 13.51 -0.92
C TRP A 67 -10.16 12.38 0.02
N HIS A 68 -10.02 11.18 -0.53
CA HIS A 68 -9.50 10.01 0.15
C HIS A 68 -8.25 9.53 -0.59
N SER A 69 -7.19 9.34 0.17
CA SER A 69 -5.96 8.72 -0.31
C SER A 69 -5.54 7.56 0.57
N ASP A 70 -4.88 6.62 -0.07
CA ASP A 70 -4.17 5.54 0.60
C ASP A 70 -3.01 5.06 -0.24
N SER A 71 -1.95 4.63 0.42
CA SER A 71 -0.76 4.13 -0.24
C SER A 71 -0.10 3.07 0.61
N ALA A 72 0.34 1.99 -0.02
CA ALA A 72 0.91 0.83 0.66
C ALA A 72 1.98 0.16 -0.20
N LEU A 73 3.06 -0.28 0.45
CA LEU A 73 3.91 -1.37 -0.01
C LEU A 73 3.45 -2.64 0.71
N VAL A 74 3.02 -3.64 -0.07
CA VAL A 74 2.56 -4.94 0.43
C VAL A 74 3.64 -5.96 0.10
N TRP A 75 4.11 -6.67 1.11
CA TRP A 75 5.18 -7.65 0.98
C TRP A 75 4.89 -8.89 1.81
N GLU A 76 4.72 -10.02 1.15
CA GLU A 76 4.66 -11.33 1.80
C GLU A 76 5.85 -12.17 1.33
N PRO A 77 6.75 -12.61 2.23
CA PRO A 77 7.86 -13.48 1.88
C PRO A 77 7.38 -14.77 1.20
N ASP A 78 8.16 -15.29 0.24
CA ASP A 78 7.85 -16.52 -0.52
C ASP A 78 6.49 -16.56 -1.26
N SER A 79 5.88 -15.38 -1.48
CA SER A 79 4.59 -15.19 -2.15
C SER A 79 4.71 -14.28 -3.38
N LYS A 80 3.68 -14.28 -4.24
CA LYS A 80 3.54 -13.30 -5.34
C LYS A 80 3.13 -11.92 -4.85
N ARG A 81 2.71 -11.78 -3.58
CA ARG A 81 2.35 -10.49 -2.97
C ARG A 81 3.60 -9.66 -2.70
N ARG A 82 4.00 -8.92 -3.73
CA ARG A 82 5.06 -7.92 -3.65
C ARG A 82 4.74 -6.77 -4.61
N TYR A 83 4.02 -5.77 -4.12
CA TYR A 83 3.55 -4.68 -4.96
C TYR A 83 3.39 -3.38 -4.16
N ILE A 84 3.32 -2.27 -4.91
CA ILE A 84 2.97 -0.96 -4.40
C ILE A 84 1.57 -0.62 -4.91
N LEU A 85 0.67 -0.24 -4.01
CA LEU A 85 -0.68 0.19 -4.34
C LEU A 85 -0.90 1.62 -3.84
N VAL A 86 -1.41 2.49 -4.71
CA VAL A 86 -1.70 3.89 -4.40
C VAL A 86 -3.05 4.26 -4.99
N GLY A 87 -3.92 4.84 -4.17
CA GLY A 87 -5.22 5.36 -4.58
C GLY A 87 -5.39 6.81 -4.18
N LEU A 88 -5.89 7.64 -5.10
CA LEU A 88 -6.28 9.03 -4.88
C LEU A 88 -7.69 9.20 -5.45
N ILE A 89 -8.67 9.47 -4.60
CA ILE A 89 -10.09 9.47 -4.96
C ILE A 89 -10.75 10.73 -4.42
N GLU A 90 -11.37 11.52 -5.28
CA GLU A 90 -12.28 12.60 -4.88
C GLU A 90 -13.72 12.12 -4.98
N HIS A 91 -14.25 11.58 -3.89
CA HIS A 91 -15.61 11.08 -3.82
C HIS A 91 -16.06 10.94 -2.36
N PRO A 92 -17.31 11.25 -2.00
CA PRO A 92 -17.79 11.08 -0.61
C PRO A 92 -17.67 9.63 -0.10
N GLN A 93 -17.74 8.64 -1.00
CA GLN A 93 -17.55 7.22 -0.73
C GLN A 93 -16.12 6.73 -1.02
N GLY A 94 -15.14 7.62 -1.16
CA GLY A 94 -13.77 7.26 -1.55
C GLY A 94 -13.11 6.26 -0.61
N GLY A 95 -13.44 6.30 0.69
CA GLY A 95 -12.99 5.29 1.65
C GLY A 95 -13.46 3.87 1.32
N THR A 96 -14.70 3.71 0.84
CA THR A 96 -15.26 2.42 0.42
C THR A 96 -14.64 1.96 -0.90
N ILE A 97 -14.51 2.87 -1.88
CA ILE A 97 -13.88 2.54 -3.17
C ILE A 97 -12.44 2.01 -2.96
N LEU A 98 -11.68 2.61 -2.04
CA LEU A 98 -10.34 2.11 -1.71
C LEU A 98 -10.35 0.70 -1.11
N LYS A 99 -11.35 0.34 -0.30
CA LYS A 99 -11.49 -1.03 0.24
C LYS A 99 -11.78 -2.04 -0.88
N GLU A 100 -12.67 -1.67 -1.79
CA GLU A 100 -13.13 -2.51 -2.90
C GLU A 100 -12.10 -2.63 -4.03
N LEU A 101 -11.12 -1.72 -4.10
CA LEU A 101 -10.02 -1.78 -5.05
C LEU A 101 -9.05 -2.94 -4.75
N VAL A 102 -8.80 -3.24 -3.47
CA VAL A 102 -7.80 -4.25 -3.07
C VAL A 102 -8.08 -5.64 -3.65
N PRO A 103 -9.30 -6.21 -3.54
CA PRO A 103 -9.60 -7.53 -4.10
C PRO A 103 -9.43 -7.57 -5.63
N VAL A 104 -9.76 -6.48 -6.33
CA VAL A 104 -9.60 -6.37 -7.78
C VAL A 104 -8.11 -6.41 -8.16
N VAL A 105 -7.28 -5.66 -7.44
CA VAL A 105 -5.83 -5.64 -7.66
C VAL A 105 -5.20 -6.99 -7.37
N GLU A 106 -5.53 -7.62 -6.24
CA GLU A 106 -5.06 -8.97 -5.89
C GLU A 106 -5.43 -10.01 -6.97
N ALA A 107 -6.66 -9.93 -7.49
CA ALA A 107 -7.11 -10.81 -8.57
C ALA A 107 -6.31 -10.61 -9.86
N VAL A 108 -6.08 -9.35 -10.28
CA VAL A 108 -5.30 -9.02 -11.48
C VAL A 108 -3.85 -9.46 -11.35
N LEU A 109 -3.25 -9.29 -10.17
CA LEU A 109 -1.88 -9.69 -9.87
C LEU A 109 -1.74 -11.20 -9.59
N GLN A 110 -2.85 -11.95 -9.56
CA GLN A 110 -2.92 -13.40 -9.33
C GLN A 110 -2.23 -13.83 -8.01
N THR A 111 -2.30 -12.98 -7.00
CA THR A 111 -1.65 -13.16 -5.70
C THR A 111 -2.25 -14.30 -4.87
N ASN A 112 -3.50 -14.67 -5.15
CA ASN A 112 -4.22 -15.76 -4.47
C ASN A 112 -3.91 -17.17 -5.04
N SER A 113 -2.95 -17.30 -5.96
CA SER A 113 -2.61 -18.60 -6.54
C SER A 113 -1.83 -19.46 -5.53
N PRO A 114 -2.21 -20.74 -5.29
CA PRO A 114 -1.43 -21.63 -4.44
C PRO A 114 0.00 -21.78 -4.97
N LYS A 115 0.94 -21.91 -4.03
CA LYS A 115 2.36 -22.12 -4.29
C LYS A 115 2.56 -23.32 -5.23
N ALA A 116 3.35 -23.16 -6.29
CA ALA A 116 3.85 -24.32 -7.03
C ALA A 116 4.79 -25.10 -6.08
N PRO A 117 4.68 -26.43 -5.98
CA PRO A 117 5.58 -27.22 -5.13
C PRO A 117 7.04 -26.97 -5.56
N ARG A 118 7.91 -26.76 -4.56
CA ARG A 118 9.36 -26.69 -4.76
C ARG A 118 9.93 -28.08 -4.99
#